data_AF-A0A498NWZ2-F1
#
_entry.id   AF-A0A498NWZ2-F1
#
_cell.length_a   1.000
_cell.length_b   1.000
_cell.length_c   1.000
_cell.angle_alpha   90.00
_cell.angle_beta   90.00
_cell.angle_gamma   90.00
#
_symmetry.space_group_name_H-M   'P 1'
#
loop_
_entity.id
_entity.type
_entity.pdbx_description
1 polymer ?
#
loop_
_entity_poly.entity_id
_entity_poly.type
_entity_poly.pdbx_seq_one_letter_code
_entity_poly.pdbx_strand_id
1 'polypeptide(L)'
;MMQSVSKQYREIQQALQEKDQLHRMDGIQLDVLNTVTEFLLPFKTASEEMEGDTYPTIQLVVLWFFKLKKHCEPQYGDPEYMVYIRAQATQLLNEKMSISVTHKLGTFLCPRFKSLKMFKAEERNAVYDQARRLVREFDSAPLTPPASVREPEPMPPVAEAERVKRKRDEFSEWEDDSEDVAERDEVQRYIEGQFFWDGEDILSFWQSQSIAFPVLAKLCGQ
;
A
#
# COMPACT_ATOMS: atom_id res chain seq x y z
N MET A 1 23.39 -3.92 -17.34
CA MET A 1 24.31 -4.63 -18.26
C MET A 1 23.60 -5.12 -19.53
N MET A 2 22.60 -6.02 -19.44
CA MET A 2 21.90 -6.56 -20.63
C MET A 2 21.32 -5.48 -21.57
N GLN A 3 20.69 -4.43 -21.02
CA GLN A 3 20.25 -3.26 -21.79
C GLN A 3 21.38 -2.55 -22.56
N SER A 4 22.59 -2.49 -21.98
CA SER A 4 23.74 -1.86 -22.63
C SER A 4 24.23 -2.71 -23.80
N VAL A 5 24.31 -4.03 -23.59
CA VAL A 5 24.73 -5.00 -24.60
C VAL A 5 23.76 -5.03 -25.78
N SER A 6 22.45 -5.00 -25.52
CA SER A 6 21.43 -4.92 -26.57
C SER A 6 21.55 -3.62 -27.38
N LYS A 7 21.67 -2.46 -26.71
CA LYS A 7 21.81 -1.14 -27.38
C LYS A 7 23.06 -1.04 -28.25
N GLN A 8 24.17 -1.59 -27.78
CA GLN A 8 25.48 -1.51 -28.46
C GLN A 8 25.79 -2.78 -29.26
N TYR A 9 24.82 -3.64 -29.51
CA TYR A 9 25.07 -4.98 -30.06
C TYR A 9 25.85 -4.95 -31.37
N ARG A 10 25.50 -4.04 -32.28
CA ARG A 10 26.19 -3.86 -33.57
C ARG A 10 27.61 -3.32 -33.41
N GLU A 11 27.80 -2.37 -32.51
CA GLU A 11 29.11 -1.78 -32.23
C GLU A 11 30.04 -2.81 -31.58
N ILE A 12 29.52 -3.61 -30.64
CA ILE A 12 30.23 -4.71 -30.00
C ILE A 12 30.61 -5.78 -31.03
N GLN A 13 29.68 -6.13 -31.93
CA GLN A 13 29.94 -7.11 -32.99
C GLN A 13 31.06 -6.66 -33.93
N GLN A 14 31.02 -5.39 -34.38
CA GLN A 14 32.07 -4.82 -35.23
C GLN A 14 33.42 -4.78 -34.50
N ALA A 15 33.47 -4.31 -33.26
CA ALA A 15 34.69 -4.23 -32.47
C ALA A 15 35.32 -5.61 -32.17
N LEU A 16 34.49 -6.65 -32.02
CA LEU A 16 34.96 -8.03 -31.83
C LEU A 16 35.40 -8.68 -33.15
N GLN A 17 34.76 -8.32 -34.27
CA GLN A 17 35.16 -8.77 -35.60
C GLN A 17 36.52 -8.20 -36.02
N GLU A 18 36.78 -6.92 -35.75
CA GLU A 18 38.07 -6.28 -36.00
C GLU A 18 39.23 -6.92 -35.21
N LYS A 19 38.92 -7.56 -34.08
CA LYS A 19 39.90 -8.19 -33.17
C LYS A 19 39.95 -9.72 -33.29
N ASP A 20 39.23 -10.30 -34.25
CA ASP A 20 39.11 -11.76 -34.43
C ASP A 20 38.59 -12.51 -33.18
N GLN A 21 37.72 -11.84 -32.41
CA GLN A 21 37.14 -12.34 -31.15
C GLN A 21 35.63 -12.58 -31.24
N LEU A 22 35.10 -12.80 -32.45
CA LEU A 22 33.66 -13.03 -32.66
C LEU A 22 33.10 -14.22 -31.88
N HIS A 23 33.92 -15.23 -31.59
CA HIS A 23 33.55 -16.39 -30.76
C HIS A 23 32.99 -16.00 -29.37
N ARG A 24 33.30 -14.79 -28.87
CA ARG A 24 32.76 -14.28 -27.60
C ARG A 24 31.26 -13.94 -27.66
N MET A 25 30.70 -13.82 -28.86
CA MET A 25 29.26 -13.62 -29.08
C MET A 25 28.52 -14.93 -29.35
N ASP A 26 29.24 -16.06 -29.45
CA ASP A 26 28.61 -17.35 -29.69
C ASP A 26 27.61 -17.69 -28.58
N GLY A 27 26.39 -18.07 -28.99
CA GLY A 27 25.28 -18.36 -28.08
C GLY A 27 24.48 -17.14 -27.63
N ILE A 28 24.88 -15.91 -27.95
CA ILE A 28 24.09 -14.71 -27.65
C ILE A 28 23.09 -14.45 -28.77
N GLN A 29 21.83 -14.77 -28.54
CA GLN A 29 20.73 -14.42 -29.44
C GLN A 29 20.16 -13.06 -29.04
N LEU A 30 20.20 -12.09 -29.95
CA LEU A 30 19.71 -10.72 -29.68
C LEU A 30 18.22 -10.71 -29.27
N ASP A 31 17.40 -11.55 -29.90
CA ASP A 31 15.97 -11.65 -29.58
C ASP A 31 15.75 -12.13 -28.14
N VAL A 32 16.46 -13.18 -27.72
CA VAL A 32 16.41 -13.69 -26.34
C VAL A 32 16.89 -12.63 -25.36
N LEU A 33 17.99 -11.92 -25.68
CA LEU A 33 18.51 -10.84 -24.85
C LEU A 33 17.47 -9.72 -24.67
N ASN A 34 16.76 -9.35 -25.73
CA ASN A 34 15.70 -8.34 -25.69
C ASN A 34 14.50 -8.82 -24.87
N THR A 35 14.01 -10.04 -25.12
CA THR A 35 12.88 -10.61 -24.38
C THR A 35 13.18 -10.70 -22.88
N VAL A 36 14.37 -11.17 -22.49
CA VAL A 36 14.76 -11.24 -21.08
C VAL A 36 14.93 -9.84 -20.48
N THR A 37 15.46 -8.89 -21.25
CA THR A 37 15.61 -7.50 -20.81
C THR A 37 14.25 -6.84 -20.55
N GLU A 38 13.28 -7.04 -21.44
CA GLU A 38 11.92 -6.56 -21.28
C GLU A 38 11.21 -7.24 -20.11
N PHE A 39 11.40 -8.56 -19.96
CA PHE A 39 10.88 -9.31 -18.82
C PHE A 39 11.37 -8.78 -17.47
N LEU A 40 12.64 -8.37 -17.38
CA LEU A 40 13.24 -7.86 -16.15
C LEU A 40 12.91 -6.38 -15.86
N LEU A 41 12.38 -5.65 -16.84
CA LEU A 41 12.11 -4.23 -16.70
C LEU A 41 11.15 -3.91 -15.54
N PRO A 42 10.02 -4.63 -15.34
CA PRO A 42 9.13 -4.37 -14.22
C PRO A 42 9.78 -4.57 -12.85
N PHE A 43 10.76 -5.49 -12.73
CA PHE A 43 11.49 -5.71 -11.49
C PHE A 43 12.41 -4.53 -11.18
N LYS A 44 13.10 -4.01 -12.21
CA LYS A 44 13.91 -2.81 -12.06
C LYS A 44 13.06 -1.62 -11.61
N THR A 45 11.91 -1.39 -12.26
CA THR A 45 11.00 -0.31 -11.88
C THR A 45 10.47 -0.50 -10.45
N ALA A 46 10.12 -1.73 -10.06
CA ALA A 46 9.72 -2.04 -8.69
C ALA A 46 10.81 -1.64 -7.69
N SER A 47 12.07 -2.03 -7.94
CA SER A 47 13.19 -1.68 -7.07
C SER A 47 13.37 -0.17 -6.96
N GLU A 48 13.41 0.55 -8.08
CA GLU A 48 13.58 2.01 -8.09
C GLU A 48 12.45 2.75 -7.35
N GLU A 49 11.19 2.30 -7.50
CA GLU A 49 10.07 2.91 -6.78
C GLU A 49 10.00 2.53 -5.29
N MET A 50 10.46 1.33 -4.92
CA MET A 50 10.48 0.90 -3.52
C MET A 50 11.69 1.45 -2.74
N GLU A 51 12.75 1.85 -3.43
CA GLU A 51 13.94 2.50 -2.87
C GLU A 51 13.76 4.01 -2.64
N GLY A 52 12.59 4.57 -2.97
CA GLY A 52 12.27 5.97 -2.71
C GLY A 52 12.39 6.35 -1.24
N ASP A 53 13.09 7.44 -0.95
CA ASP A 53 13.32 8.01 0.38
C ASP A 53 12.48 9.27 0.66
N THR A 54 11.94 9.87 -0.40
CA THR A 54 11.17 11.13 -0.37
C THR A 54 9.66 10.94 -0.25
N TYR A 55 9.16 9.71 -0.36
CA TYR A 55 7.75 9.37 -0.26
C TYR A 55 7.58 8.04 0.47
N PRO A 56 6.42 7.79 1.11
CA PRO A 56 6.15 6.48 1.71
C PRO A 56 6.24 5.38 0.64
N THR A 57 6.99 4.31 0.89
CA THR A 57 7.13 3.18 -0.05
C THR A 57 6.43 1.90 0.44
N ILE A 58 6.07 1.84 1.71
CA ILE A 58 5.52 0.63 2.36
C ILE A 58 4.20 0.18 1.71
N GLN A 59 3.37 1.12 1.27
CA GLN A 59 2.10 0.83 0.58
C GLN A 59 2.33 0.23 -0.81
N LEU A 60 3.48 0.48 -1.43
CA LEU A 60 3.82 0.01 -2.78
C LEU A 60 4.27 -1.46 -2.77
N VAL A 61 4.81 -1.97 -1.66
CA VAL A 61 5.35 -3.32 -1.55
C VAL A 61 4.32 -4.39 -1.95
N VAL A 62 3.10 -4.29 -1.43
CA VAL A 62 2.02 -5.24 -1.76
C VAL A 62 1.59 -5.10 -3.22
N LEU A 63 1.47 -3.86 -3.71
CA LEU A 63 1.06 -3.58 -5.09
C LEU A 63 2.06 -4.16 -6.09
N TRP A 64 3.35 -3.93 -5.84
CA TRP A 64 4.44 -4.46 -6.65
C TRP A 64 4.53 -5.98 -6.54
N PHE A 65 4.33 -6.59 -5.37
CA PHE A 65 4.28 -8.04 -5.24
C PHE A 65 3.23 -8.66 -6.16
N PHE A 66 1.97 -8.19 -6.11
CA PHE A 66 0.91 -8.76 -6.95
C PHE A 66 1.12 -8.46 -8.44
N LYS A 67 1.65 -7.27 -8.77
CA LYS A 67 1.98 -6.90 -10.15
C LYS A 67 3.09 -7.79 -10.73
N LEU A 68 4.16 -8.00 -9.98
CA LEU A 68 5.28 -8.88 -10.36
C LEU A 68 4.83 -10.35 -10.42
N LYS A 69 4.01 -10.79 -9.46
CA LYS A 69 3.47 -12.15 -9.46
C LYS A 69 2.66 -12.44 -10.73
N LYS A 70 1.76 -11.53 -11.10
CA LYS A 70 1.00 -11.61 -12.36
C LYS A 70 1.92 -11.57 -13.59
N HIS A 71 2.97 -10.75 -13.55
CA HIS A 71 3.96 -10.69 -14.64
C HIS A 71 4.76 -12.00 -14.79
N CYS A 72 4.93 -12.77 -13.71
CA CYS A 72 5.60 -14.06 -13.75
C CYS A 72 4.68 -15.22 -14.14
N GLU A 73 3.39 -15.00 -14.37
CA GLU A 73 2.50 -16.07 -14.82
C GLU A 73 2.82 -16.46 -16.28
N PRO A 74 2.82 -17.77 -16.63
CA PRO A 74 3.02 -18.22 -18.00
C PRO A 74 2.02 -17.58 -18.96
N GLN A 75 2.51 -17.05 -20.08
CA GLN A 75 1.68 -16.43 -21.11
C GLN A 75 1.52 -17.35 -22.32
N TYR A 76 0.36 -17.28 -22.96
CA TYR A 76 0.10 -18.05 -24.17
C TYR A 76 1.05 -17.60 -25.29
N GLY A 77 1.80 -18.54 -25.85
CA GLY A 77 2.82 -18.25 -26.88
C GLY A 77 4.21 -17.94 -26.33
N ASP A 78 4.44 -18.07 -25.01
CA ASP A 78 5.79 -17.98 -24.44
C ASP A 78 6.70 -19.08 -25.02
N PRO A 79 7.93 -18.76 -25.43
CA PRO A 79 8.97 -19.75 -25.72
C PRO A 79 9.26 -20.64 -24.51
N GLU A 80 9.71 -21.87 -24.72
CA GLU A 80 10.01 -22.83 -23.64
C GLU A 80 10.95 -22.26 -22.56
N TYR A 81 11.97 -21.51 -22.97
CA TYR A 81 12.90 -20.87 -22.03
C TYR A 81 12.22 -19.80 -21.16
N MET A 82 11.21 -19.08 -21.69
CA MET A 82 10.47 -18.08 -20.93
C MET A 82 9.56 -18.71 -19.89
N VAL A 83 8.94 -19.86 -20.20
CA VAL A 83 8.15 -20.62 -19.23
C VAL A 83 9.01 -20.98 -18.01
N TYR A 84 10.24 -21.45 -18.24
CA TYR A 84 11.18 -21.76 -17.17
C TYR A 84 11.58 -20.51 -16.36
N ILE A 85 11.96 -19.42 -17.03
CA ILE A 85 12.34 -18.16 -16.36
C ILE A 85 11.19 -17.62 -15.51
N ARG A 86 9.96 -17.62 -16.03
CA ARG A 86 8.76 -17.17 -15.32
C ARG A 86 8.43 -18.03 -14.11
N ALA A 87 8.53 -19.35 -14.23
CA ALA A 87 8.34 -20.27 -13.11
C ALA A 87 9.40 -20.03 -12.01
N GLN A 88 10.66 -19.92 -12.39
CA GLN A 88 11.77 -19.60 -11.47
C GLN A 88 11.59 -18.23 -10.80
N ALA A 89 11.22 -17.21 -11.57
CA ALA A 89 10.97 -15.87 -11.04
C ALA A 89 9.79 -15.88 -10.04
N THR A 90 8.73 -16.63 -10.32
CA THR A 90 7.60 -16.81 -9.40
C THR A 90 8.06 -17.46 -8.09
N GLN A 91 8.88 -18.50 -8.18
CA GLN A 91 9.41 -19.18 -7.00
C GLN A 91 10.27 -18.24 -6.16
N LEU A 92 11.25 -17.56 -6.80
CA LEU A 92 12.11 -16.59 -6.12
C LEU A 92 11.33 -15.44 -5.50
N LEU A 93 10.28 -14.95 -6.17
CA LEU A 93 9.43 -13.90 -5.64
C LEU A 93 8.72 -14.34 -4.35
N ASN A 94 8.17 -15.56 -4.33
CA ASN A 94 7.51 -16.09 -3.13
C ASN A 94 8.49 -16.41 -1.99
N GLU A 95 9.72 -16.82 -2.32
CA GLU A 95 10.75 -17.15 -1.32
C GLU A 95 11.41 -15.90 -0.72
N LYS A 96 11.65 -14.86 -1.54
CA LYS A 96 12.41 -13.68 -1.14
C LYS A 96 11.54 -12.52 -0.67
N MET A 97 10.33 -12.38 -1.20
CA MET A 97 9.43 -11.26 -0.85
C MET A 97 8.44 -11.69 0.23
N SER A 98 8.78 -11.43 1.49
CA SER A 98 7.90 -11.70 2.63
C SER A 98 6.94 -10.55 2.90
N ILE A 99 5.67 -10.69 2.52
CA ILE A 99 4.63 -9.71 2.86
C ILE A 99 4.22 -9.87 4.33
N SER A 100 4.72 -8.98 5.17
CA SER A 100 4.24 -8.85 6.55
C SER A 100 2.88 -8.14 6.66
N VAL A 101 2.26 -8.24 7.83
CA VAL A 101 1.02 -7.52 8.19
C VAL A 101 1.16 -6.01 8.00
N THR A 102 2.31 -5.43 8.36
CA THR A 102 2.58 -4.00 8.24
C THR A 102 2.47 -3.52 6.79
N HIS A 103 2.96 -4.31 5.82
CA HIS A 103 2.83 -3.99 4.40
C HIS A 103 1.35 -3.98 3.96
N LYS A 104 0.56 -4.95 4.43
CA LYS A 104 -0.88 -5.03 4.13
C LYS A 104 -1.65 -3.84 4.71
N LEU A 105 -1.30 -3.43 5.94
CA LEU A 105 -1.87 -2.26 6.58
C LEU A 105 -1.46 -0.96 5.86
N GLY A 106 -0.20 -0.82 5.46
CA GLY A 106 0.26 0.33 4.67
C GLY A 106 -0.53 0.50 3.38
N THR A 107 -0.80 -0.60 2.67
CA THR A 107 -1.66 -0.55 1.47
C THR A 107 -3.13 -0.26 1.80
N PHE A 108 -3.65 -0.75 2.92
CA PHE A 108 -5.01 -0.46 3.38
C PHE A 108 -5.21 1.02 3.69
N LEU A 109 -4.22 1.67 4.31
CA LEU A 109 -4.26 3.09 4.66
C LEU A 109 -4.20 4.01 3.43
N CYS A 110 -3.86 3.48 2.25
CA CYS A 110 -3.94 4.24 1.01
C CYS A 110 -5.40 4.29 0.53
N PRO A 111 -6.03 5.48 0.42
CA PRO A 111 -7.46 5.61 0.09
C PRO A 111 -7.85 4.96 -1.25
N ARG A 112 -6.90 4.93 -2.19
CA ARG A 112 -7.06 4.32 -3.51
C ARG A 112 -7.08 2.79 -3.47
N PHE A 113 -6.43 2.18 -2.48
CA PHE A 113 -6.27 0.73 -2.36
C PHE A 113 -6.95 0.12 -1.13
N LYS A 114 -7.68 0.93 -0.33
CA LYS A 114 -8.42 0.50 0.87
C LYS A 114 -9.37 -0.69 0.71
N SER A 115 -9.88 -0.93 -0.50
CA SER A 115 -10.74 -2.08 -0.80
C SER A 115 -9.98 -3.40 -0.99
N LEU A 116 -8.64 -3.34 -1.02
CA LEU A 116 -7.72 -4.47 -1.07
C LEU A 116 -8.13 -5.55 -2.09
N LYS A 117 -8.62 -5.13 -3.27
CA LYS A 117 -9.19 -6.03 -4.30
C LYS A 117 -8.22 -7.11 -4.79
N MET A 118 -6.93 -6.98 -4.50
CA MET A 118 -5.89 -7.96 -4.82
C MET A 118 -5.93 -9.20 -3.91
N PHE A 119 -6.52 -9.07 -2.72
CA PHE A 119 -6.63 -10.14 -1.74
C PHE A 119 -7.99 -10.85 -1.82
N LYS A 120 -8.02 -12.11 -1.36
CA LYS A 120 -9.28 -12.85 -1.17
C LYS A 120 -10.10 -12.22 -0.03
N ALA A 121 -11.42 -12.45 -0.04
CA ALA A 121 -12.31 -11.88 0.97
C ALA A 121 -11.87 -12.19 2.42
N GLU A 122 -11.39 -13.41 2.66
CA GLU A 122 -10.86 -13.86 3.96
C GLU A 122 -9.65 -13.04 4.41
N GLU A 123 -8.68 -12.83 3.51
CA GLU A 123 -7.47 -12.07 3.81
C GLU A 123 -7.76 -10.59 4.02
N ARG A 124 -8.71 -10.02 3.27
CA ARG A 124 -9.16 -8.63 3.48
C ARG A 124 -9.77 -8.45 4.87
N ASN A 125 -10.64 -9.37 5.27
CA ASN A 125 -11.26 -9.32 6.59
C ASN A 125 -10.21 -9.43 7.70
N ALA A 126 -9.20 -10.28 7.53
CA ALA A 126 -8.09 -10.37 8.48
C ALA A 126 -7.30 -9.05 8.62
N VAL A 127 -7.09 -8.32 7.51
CA VAL A 127 -6.44 -7.00 7.55
C VAL A 127 -7.34 -5.97 8.24
N TYR A 128 -8.65 -5.98 7.98
CA TYR A 128 -9.59 -5.09 8.67
C TYR A 128 -9.66 -5.37 10.17
N ASP A 129 -9.66 -6.64 10.57
CA ASP A 129 -9.64 -7.03 11.98
C ASP A 129 -8.32 -6.65 12.66
N GLN A 130 -7.20 -6.70 11.95
CA GLN A 130 -5.92 -6.18 12.45
C GLN A 130 -5.93 -4.66 12.58
N ALA A 131 -6.49 -3.93 11.62
CA ALA A 131 -6.67 -2.49 11.73
C ALA A 131 -7.55 -2.12 12.94
N ARG A 132 -8.66 -2.85 13.16
CA ARG A 132 -9.53 -2.69 14.33
C ARG A 132 -8.80 -2.96 15.65
N ARG A 133 -7.96 -4.01 15.70
CA ARG A 133 -7.14 -4.31 16.89
C ARG A 133 -6.18 -3.17 17.18
N LEU A 134 -5.48 -2.66 16.16
CA LEU A 134 -4.56 -1.54 16.33
C LEU A 134 -5.30 -0.26 16.78
N VAL A 135 -6.47 0.03 16.21
CA VAL A 135 -7.30 1.15 16.68
C VAL A 135 -7.66 1.00 18.16
N ARG A 136 -8.09 -0.20 18.59
CA ARG A 136 -8.37 -0.49 20.00
C ARG A 136 -7.14 -0.41 20.90
N GLU A 137 -5.99 -0.88 20.43
CA GLU A 137 -4.72 -0.79 21.16
C GLU A 137 -4.31 0.67 21.37
N PHE A 138 -4.45 1.52 20.34
CA PHE A 138 -4.16 2.96 20.42
C PHE A 138 -5.17 3.74 21.29
N ASP A 139 -6.42 3.30 21.36
CA ASP A 139 -7.44 3.88 22.22
C ASP A 139 -7.28 3.42 23.69
N SER A 140 -6.79 2.18 23.88
CA SER A 140 -6.48 1.60 25.20
C SER A 140 -5.10 1.99 25.75
N ALA A 141 -4.22 2.52 24.90
CA ALA A 141 -2.93 3.05 25.32
C ALA A 141 -3.22 4.18 26.30
N PRO A 142 -2.85 4.05 27.59
CA PRO A 142 -3.04 5.12 28.54
C PRO A 142 -2.38 6.35 27.94
N LEU A 143 -3.13 7.46 27.91
CA LEU A 143 -2.54 8.79 27.88
C LEU A 143 -1.46 8.79 28.96
N THR A 144 -0.21 8.44 28.65
CA THR A 144 0.91 8.80 29.49
C THR A 144 0.91 10.31 29.42
N PRO A 145 0.48 11.04 30.47
CA PRO A 145 0.56 12.47 30.41
C PRO A 145 2.05 12.81 30.24
N PRO A 146 2.41 13.74 29.34
CA PRO A 146 3.74 14.34 29.44
C PRO A 146 3.87 14.87 30.87
N ALA A 147 4.85 14.33 31.59
CA ALA A 147 5.12 14.69 32.97
C ALA A 147 5.51 16.17 33.03
N SER A 148 4.53 17.05 33.27
CA SER A 148 4.71 18.38 33.84
C SER A 148 3.34 19.04 34.05
N VAL A 149 2.64 18.66 35.11
CA VAL A 149 1.55 19.47 35.67
C VAL A 149 2.10 20.16 36.92
N ARG A 150 2.29 21.48 36.83
CA ARG A 150 2.26 22.37 38.00
C ARG A 150 0.79 22.73 38.22
N GLU A 151 0.25 22.34 39.36
CA GLU A 151 -0.94 22.96 39.97
C GLU A 151 -0.65 24.45 40.27
N PRO A 152 -1.65 25.36 40.23
CA PRO A 152 -2.54 25.50 41.39
C PRO A 152 -4.02 25.87 41.13
N GLU A 153 -4.84 25.32 42.02
CA GLU A 153 -5.99 25.90 42.76
C GLU A 153 -7.39 26.08 42.12
N PRO A 154 -8.47 25.96 42.94
CA PRO A 154 -9.83 25.59 42.52
C PRO A 154 -10.85 26.73 42.61
N MET A 155 -11.97 26.68 41.87
CA MET A 155 -13.22 27.42 42.15
C MET A 155 -14.41 26.97 41.23
N PRO A 156 -15.70 27.30 41.52
CA PRO A 156 -16.76 26.31 41.80
C PRO A 156 -17.99 26.43 40.82
N PRO A 157 -19.26 26.06 41.18
CA PRO A 157 -20.00 24.96 40.55
C PRO A 157 -21.16 25.35 39.61
N VAL A 158 -21.44 24.44 38.67
CA VAL A 158 -22.71 24.05 38.00
C VAL A 158 -23.77 25.12 37.67
N ALA A 159 -24.12 25.22 36.37
CA ALA A 159 -25.45 25.65 35.93
C ALA A 159 -25.90 24.85 34.69
N GLU A 160 -27.08 24.23 34.82
CA GLU A 160 -27.85 23.49 33.83
C GLU A 160 -28.47 24.36 32.71
N ALA A 161 -28.81 23.67 31.61
CA ALA A 161 -29.74 24.06 30.53
C ALA A 161 -29.26 25.21 29.61
N GLU A 162 -29.35 25.11 28.29
CA GLU A 162 -30.60 24.95 27.53
C GLU A 162 -30.41 24.15 26.23
N ARG A 163 -31.10 23.00 26.12
CA ARG A 163 -31.32 22.31 24.85
C ARG A 163 -32.45 23.03 24.10
N VAL A 164 -32.10 23.70 23.01
CA VAL A 164 -33.06 24.32 22.08
C VAL A 164 -33.88 23.22 21.40
N LYS A 165 -35.13 23.02 21.85
CA LYS A 165 -36.12 22.15 21.21
C LYS A 165 -36.52 22.74 19.85
N ARG A 166 -36.16 22.08 18.75
CA ARG A 166 -36.73 22.36 17.43
C ARG A 166 -38.01 21.52 17.26
N LYS A 167 -39.01 22.15 16.62
CA LYS A 167 -40.36 21.61 16.40
C LYS A 167 -40.30 20.26 15.68
N ARG A 168 -41.12 19.34 16.15
CA ARG A 168 -41.34 17.99 15.60
C ARG A 168 -42.07 18.13 14.26
N ASP A 169 -41.43 17.64 13.20
CA ASP A 169 -41.97 17.61 11.84
C ASP A 169 -42.68 16.27 11.57
N GLU A 170 -43.54 16.25 10.56
CA GLU A 170 -44.55 15.22 10.23
C GLU A 170 -43.98 13.84 9.82
N PHE A 171 -42.69 13.58 10.06
CA PHE A 171 -41.95 12.34 9.72
C PHE A 171 -41.30 11.64 10.92
N SER A 172 -41.66 12.01 12.16
CA SER A 172 -41.06 11.48 13.41
C SER A 172 -41.25 9.97 13.63
N GLU A 173 -42.06 9.29 12.81
CA GLU A 173 -42.22 7.83 12.83
C GLU A 173 -41.08 7.06 12.09
N TRP A 174 -40.20 7.78 11.38
CA TRP A 174 -38.99 7.25 10.69
C TRP A 174 -37.68 7.78 11.32
N GLU A 175 -37.76 8.46 12.47
CA GLU A 175 -36.59 8.90 13.22
C GLU A 175 -36.08 7.75 14.10
N ASP A 176 -34.81 7.38 13.93
CA ASP A 176 -34.17 6.44 14.85
C ASP A 176 -34.03 7.10 16.23
N ASP A 177 -34.57 6.45 17.26
CA ASP A 177 -34.42 6.85 18.65
C ASP A 177 -32.94 6.98 19.01
N SER A 178 -32.58 8.11 19.62
CA SER A 178 -31.21 8.51 19.95
C SER A 178 -30.67 7.82 21.21
N GLU A 179 -30.90 6.52 21.31
CA GLU A 179 -30.42 5.66 22.39
C GLU A 179 -29.86 4.36 21.80
N ASP A 180 -28.63 4.47 21.29
CA ASP A 180 -27.57 3.44 21.26
C ASP A 180 -26.54 3.78 20.17
N VAL A 181 -25.83 4.92 20.33
CA VAL A 181 -24.59 5.16 19.57
C VAL A 181 -23.46 4.37 20.23
N ALA A 182 -23.60 3.06 20.25
CA ALA A 182 -22.47 2.16 20.40
C ALA A 182 -21.60 2.33 19.14
N GLU A 183 -20.45 3.00 19.29
CA GLU A 183 -19.21 2.70 18.58
C GLU A 183 -19.37 2.23 17.11
N ARG A 184 -19.82 3.11 16.20
CA ARG A 184 -19.62 2.85 14.76
C ARG A 184 -18.13 2.94 14.45
N ASP A 185 -17.46 1.80 14.50
CA ASP A 185 -16.06 1.53 14.16
C ASP A 185 -15.51 2.46 13.05
N GLU A 186 -14.47 3.24 13.37
CA GLU A 186 -13.81 4.18 12.44
C GLU A 186 -13.35 3.48 11.14
N VAL A 187 -12.96 2.21 11.26
CA VAL A 187 -12.51 1.37 10.14
C VAL A 187 -13.64 1.14 9.14
N GLN A 188 -14.87 0.90 9.61
CA GLN A 188 -16.03 0.68 8.74
C GLN A 188 -16.41 1.95 7.97
N ARG A 189 -16.37 3.12 8.64
CA ARG A 189 -16.59 4.43 8.01
C ARG A 189 -15.53 4.74 6.95
N TYR A 190 -14.28 4.37 7.21
CA TYR A 190 -13.19 4.54 6.23
C TYR A 190 -13.37 3.62 5.01
N ILE A 191 -13.81 2.38 5.21
CA ILE A 191 -14.05 1.43 4.10
C ILE A 191 -15.19 1.93 3.20
N GLU A 192 -16.28 2.43 3.77
CA GLU A 192 -17.49 2.86 3.05
C GLU A 192 -17.38 4.24 2.40
N GLY A 193 -16.49 5.11 2.88
CA GLY A 193 -16.30 6.43 2.28
C GLY A 193 -15.87 6.37 0.80
N GLN A 194 -16.04 7.45 0.05
CA GLN A 194 -15.35 7.62 -1.23
C GLN A 194 -14.40 8.80 -1.10
N PHE A 195 -13.11 8.56 -1.27
CA PHE A 195 -12.08 9.59 -1.20
C PHE A 195 -11.52 9.79 -2.59
N PHE A 196 -11.55 11.02 -3.08
CA PHE A 196 -10.80 11.40 -4.26
C PHE A 196 -9.37 11.71 -3.83
N TRP A 197 -8.44 10.85 -4.21
CA TRP A 197 -7.01 11.03 -3.98
C TRP A 197 -6.32 11.02 -5.35
N ASP A 198 -5.69 12.13 -5.68
CA ASP A 198 -5.05 12.42 -6.96
C ASP A 198 -3.60 11.92 -7.05
N GLY A 199 -3.06 11.38 -5.96
CA GLY A 199 -1.69 10.91 -5.87
C GLY A 199 -0.77 11.82 -5.05
N GLU A 200 -1.30 12.86 -4.41
CA GLU A 200 -0.57 13.64 -3.42
C GLU A 200 -0.08 12.80 -2.22
N ASP A 201 0.90 13.32 -1.47
CA ASP A 201 1.49 12.65 -0.31
C ASP A 201 0.41 12.01 0.60
N ILE A 202 0.54 10.72 0.90
CA ILE A 202 -0.41 10.00 1.75
C ILE A 202 -0.49 10.65 3.14
N LEU A 203 0.62 11.24 3.60
CA LEU A 203 0.69 11.95 4.87
C LEU A 203 -0.15 13.23 4.87
N SER A 204 -0.17 14.00 3.77
CA SER A 204 -1.00 15.21 3.67
C SER A 204 -2.49 14.87 3.65
N PHE A 205 -2.86 13.77 2.98
CA PHE A 205 -4.22 13.24 3.01
C PHE A 205 -4.66 12.92 4.45
N TRP A 206 -3.86 12.17 5.22
CA TRP A 206 -4.20 11.82 6.60
C TRP A 206 -4.19 13.01 7.55
N GLN A 207 -3.34 14.02 7.31
CA GLN A 207 -3.40 15.28 8.05
C GLN A 207 -4.74 16.00 7.84
N SER A 208 -5.26 16.03 6.61
CA SER A 208 -6.56 16.62 6.30
C SER A 208 -7.74 15.85 6.91
N GLN A 209 -7.60 14.52 7.06
CA GLN A 209 -8.62 13.62 7.60
C GLN A 209 -8.46 13.37 9.11
N SER A 210 -7.49 14.02 9.76
CA SER A 210 -7.20 13.85 11.20
C SER A 210 -8.39 14.15 12.12
N ILE A 211 -9.30 15.01 11.69
CA ILE A 211 -10.53 15.36 12.42
C ILE A 211 -11.61 14.28 12.25
N ALA A 212 -11.68 13.65 11.07
CA ALA A 212 -12.69 12.65 10.73
C ALA A 212 -12.29 11.22 11.20
N PHE A 213 -11.00 10.93 11.24
CA PHE A 213 -10.43 9.62 11.59
C PHE A 213 -9.19 9.80 12.49
N PRO A 214 -9.39 10.21 13.76
CA PRO A 214 -8.29 10.59 14.65
C PRO A 214 -7.34 9.43 14.98
N VAL A 215 -7.83 8.19 15.06
CA VAL A 215 -6.98 7.03 15.41
C VAL A 215 -6.23 6.50 14.18
N LEU A 216 -6.89 6.42 13.02
CA LEU A 216 -6.25 6.00 11.78
C LEU A 216 -5.18 7.01 11.29
N ALA A 217 -5.41 8.31 11.49
CA ALA A 217 -4.43 9.35 11.16
C ALA A 217 -3.18 9.27 12.05
N LYS A 218 -3.33 8.96 13.35
CA LYS A 218 -2.19 8.72 14.25
C LYS A 218 -1.39 7.48 13.84
N LEU A 219 -2.07 6.43 13.39
CA LEU A 219 -1.44 5.19 12.95
C LEU A 219 -0.64 5.38 11.65
N CYS A 220 -1.04 6.30 10.78
CA CYS A 220 -0.29 6.63 9.57
C CYS A 220 0.91 7.57 9.81
N GLY A 221 0.95 8.27 10.96
CA GLY A 221 2.02 9.21 11.31
C GLY A 221 3.19 8.61 12.10
N GLN A 222 3.11 7.33 12.49
CA GLN A 222 4.22 6.56 13.07
C GLN A 222 5.03 5.86 11.98
#